data_AF-A0A958LC36-F1
#
_entry.id   AF-A0A958LC36-F1
#
_cell.length_a   1.000
_cell.length_b   1.000
_cell.length_c   1.000
_cell.angle_alpha   90.00
_cell.angle_beta   90.00
_cell.angle_gamma   90.00
#
_symmetry.space_group_name_H-M   'P 1'
#
loop_
_entity.id
_entity.type
_entity.pdbx_description
1 polymer ?
#
loop_
_entity_poly.entity_id
_entity_poly.type
_entity_poly.pdbx_seq_one_letter_code
_entity_poly.pdbx_strand_id
1 'polypeptide(L)'
;ETLMTRLVRAERENRLEKVLQQLTYPKLLILDEIGYLPLNRQEASLFFRLIVRRYERASTVATSNKSFLDWGEIFNDQVLATAILDRLLHHSTTLNVKGESYRLKEKRKAGLFGRGPVQKALATDEKEAPATS
;
A
#
# COMPACT_ATOMS: atom_id res chain seq x y z
N GLU A 1 11.65 0.03 13.95
CA GLU A 1 10.52 -0.76 14.46
C GLU A 1 9.31 -0.45 13.59
N THR A 2 8.59 -1.46 13.08
CA THR A 2 7.38 -1.22 12.27
C THR A 2 6.21 -0.80 13.17
N LEU A 3 5.21 -0.10 12.62
CA LEU A 3 4.03 0.32 13.36
C LEU A 3 3.33 -0.86 14.05
N MET A 4 3.19 -1.99 13.34
CA MET A 4 2.52 -3.18 13.85
C MET A 4 3.29 -3.80 15.02
N THR A 5 4.61 -3.96 14.90
CA THR A 5 5.45 -4.48 16.00
C THR A 5 5.31 -3.61 17.25
N ARG A 6 5.29 -2.28 17.09
CA ARG A 6 5.10 -1.35 18.21
C ARG A 6 3.74 -1.52 18.89
N LEU A 7 2.66 -1.69 18.10
CA LEU A 7 1.31 -1.88 18.62
C LEU A 7 1.16 -3.23 19.34
N VAL A 8 1.65 -4.33 18.75
CA VAL A 8 1.61 -5.67 19.33
C VAL A 8 2.39 -5.72 20.64
N ARG A 9 3.60 -5.12 20.66
CA ARG A 9 4.40 -5.01 21.87
C ARG A 9 3.66 -4.23 22.96
N ALA A 10 3.05 -3.10 22.59
CA ALA A 10 2.31 -2.28 23.53
C ALA A 10 1.09 -3.01 24.11
N GLU A 11 0.41 -3.85 23.33
CA GLU A 11 -0.66 -4.70 23.82
C GLU A 11 -0.16 -5.75 24.82
N ARG A 12 0.95 -6.44 24.51
CA ARG A 12 1.57 -7.42 25.43
C ARG A 12 2.04 -6.80 26.74
N GLU A 13 2.53 -5.57 26.68
CA GLU A 13 3.01 -4.81 27.85
C GLU A 13 1.89 -4.02 28.55
N ASN A 14 0.61 -4.27 28.20
CA ASN A 14 -0.58 -3.59 28.73
C ASN A 14 -0.51 -2.04 28.71
N ARG A 15 0.20 -1.50 27.72
CA ARG A 15 0.43 -0.06 27.52
C ARG A 15 -0.10 0.43 26.18
N LEU A 16 -0.98 -0.37 25.55
CA LEU A 16 -1.58 -0.09 24.25
C LEU A 16 -2.24 1.29 24.23
N GLU A 17 -2.96 1.63 25.29
CA GLU A 17 -3.68 2.90 25.38
C GLU A 17 -2.77 4.11 25.28
N LYS A 18 -1.66 4.09 26.01
CA LYS A 18 -0.65 5.14 25.96
C LYS A 18 -0.05 5.29 24.56
N VAL A 19 0.22 4.17 23.89
CA VAL A 19 0.79 4.18 22.54
C VAL A 19 -0.22 4.66 21.50
N LEU A 20 -1.48 4.21 21.58
CA LEU A 20 -2.54 4.70 20.71
C LEU A 20 -2.74 6.21 20.90
N GLN A 21 -2.74 6.70 22.15
CA GLN A 21 -2.85 8.14 22.42
C GLN A 21 -1.69 8.93 21.80
N GLN A 22 -0.46 8.40 21.88
CA GLN A 22 0.71 8.99 21.22
C GLN A 22 0.58 9.02 19.69
N LEU A 23 -0.03 8.01 19.08
CA LEU A 23 -0.25 7.95 17.63
C LEU A 23 -1.46 8.78 17.18
N THR A 24 -2.41 9.08 18.06
CA THR A 24 -3.57 9.93 17.77
C THR A 24 -3.29 11.41 18.02
N TYR A 25 -2.32 11.74 18.87
CA TYR A 25 -1.96 13.12 19.21
C TYR A 25 -1.52 13.99 18.01
N PRO A 26 -0.72 13.49 17.03
CA PRO A 26 -0.33 14.28 15.87
C PRO A 26 -1.53 14.66 15.01
N LYS A 27 -1.59 15.94 14.60
CA LYS A 27 -2.59 16.45 13.66
C LYS A 27 -2.53 15.75 12.29
N LEU A 28 -1.34 15.33 11.88
CA LEU A 28 -1.09 14.54 10.69
C LEU A 28 -0.31 13.27 11.06
N LEU A 29 -0.84 12.11 10.68
CA LEU A 29 -0.14 10.83 10.76
C LEU A 29 0.06 10.31 9.33
N ILE A 30 1.31 9.95 9.00
CA ILE A 30 1.65 9.34 7.72
C ILE A 30 1.90 7.85 7.95
N LEU A 31 1.16 7.03 7.22
CA LEU A 31 1.24 5.58 7.20
C LEU A 31 1.80 5.19 5.85
N ASP A 32 3.04 4.71 5.84
CA ASP A 32 3.72 4.34 4.60
C ASP A 32 3.59 2.84 4.33
N GLU A 33 3.51 2.48 3.04
CA GLU A 33 3.54 1.11 2.51
C GLU A 33 2.53 0.14 3.15
N ILE A 34 1.30 0.60 3.37
CA ILE A 34 0.24 -0.26 3.89
C ILE A 34 -0.04 -1.40 2.92
N GLY A 35 0.01 -2.63 3.45
CA GLY A 35 -0.30 -3.83 2.68
C GLY A 35 0.87 -4.46 1.93
N TYR A 36 2.11 -4.06 2.25
CA TYR A 36 3.30 -4.76 1.77
C TYR A 36 3.44 -6.17 2.38
N LEU A 37 3.15 -6.31 3.68
CA LEU A 37 3.10 -7.59 4.39
C LEU A 37 1.66 -7.92 4.79
N PRO A 38 1.23 -9.19 4.67
CA PRO A 38 -0.04 -9.62 5.21
C PRO A 38 -0.01 -9.50 6.73
N LEU A 39 -1.09 -8.96 7.29
CA LEU A 39 -1.26 -8.77 8.72
C LEU A 39 -1.97 -9.99 9.30
N ASN A 40 -1.56 -10.37 10.50
CA ASN A 40 -2.35 -11.32 11.28
C ASN A 40 -3.60 -10.63 11.87
N ARG A 41 -4.56 -11.43 12.34
CA ARG A 41 -5.83 -10.91 12.88
C ARG A 41 -5.66 -9.95 14.07
N GLN A 42 -4.64 -10.17 14.89
CA GLN A 42 -4.32 -9.31 16.04
C GLN A 42 -3.82 -7.94 15.56
N GLU A 43 -2.86 -7.91 14.63
CA GLU A 43 -2.33 -6.70 14.01
C GLU A 43 -3.42 -5.91 13.28
N ALA A 44 -4.27 -6.60 12.53
CA ALA A 44 -5.41 -6.00 11.84
C ALA A 44 -6.37 -5.31 12.83
N SER A 45 -6.69 -5.97 13.94
CA SER A 45 -7.54 -5.40 15.01
C SER A 45 -6.90 -4.18 15.67
N LEU A 46 -5.59 -4.22 15.94
CA LEU A 46 -4.85 -3.09 16.50
C LEU A 46 -4.79 -1.91 15.53
N PHE A 47 -4.59 -2.18 14.24
CA PHE A 47 -4.63 -1.16 13.20
C PHE A 47 -6.02 -0.52 13.09
N PHE A 48 -7.08 -1.32 13.12
CA PHE A 48 -8.45 -0.81 13.13
C PHE A 48 -8.71 0.12 14.32
N ARG A 49 -8.26 -0.24 15.54
CA ARG A 49 -8.38 0.64 16.72
C ARG A 49 -7.69 1.98 16.52
N LEU A 50 -6.53 2.01 15.86
CA LEU A 50 -5.84 3.25 15.52
C LEU A 50 -6.66 4.10 14.55
N ILE A 51 -7.16 3.50 13.45
CA ILE A 51 -7.95 4.19 12.44
C ILE A 51 -9.24 4.77 13.05
N VAL A 52 -9.97 3.98 13.85
CA VAL A 52 -11.20 4.42 14.53
C VAL A 52 -10.95 5.64 15.41
N ARG A 53 -9.80 5.71 16.11
CA ARG A 53 -9.49 6.87 16.96
C ARG A 53 -9.13 8.13 16.19
N ARG A 54 -8.60 7.99 14.97
CA ARG A 54 -8.22 9.12 14.13
C ARG A 54 -9.36 9.59 13.22
N TYR A 55 -10.31 8.69 12.92
CA TYR A 55 -11.51 8.98 12.16
C TYR A 55 -12.22 10.23 12.71
N GLU A 56 -12.49 11.20 11.83
CA GLU A 56 -13.12 12.50 12.13
C GLU A 56 -12.42 13.37 13.20
N ARG A 57 -11.19 13.01 13.62
CA ARG A 57 -10.45 13.74 14.66
C ARG A 57 -9.13 14.33 14.17
N ALA A 58 -8.41 13.63 13.29
CA ALA A 58 -7.12 14.10 12.79
C ALA A 58 -6.80 13.52 11.41
N SER A 59 -6.05 14.26 10.60
CA SER A 59 -5.71 13.88 9.23
C SER A 59 -4.77 12.68 9.21
N THR A 60 -5.02 11.75 8.28
CA THR A 60 -4.19 10.56 8.08
C THR A 60 -3.87 10.44 6.60
N VAL A 61 -2.59 10.34 6.27
CA VAL A 61 -2.12 10.04 4.92
C VAL A 61 -1.67 8.59 4.92
N ALA A 62 -2.17 7.82 3.97
CA ALA A 62 -1.80 6.43 3.77
C ALA A 62 -1.25 6.24 2.35
N THR A 63 -0.16 5.50 2.23
CA THR A 63 0.35 5.03 0.94
C THR A 63 0.17 3.52 0.86
N SER A 64 -0.20 3.02 -0.31
CA SER A 64 -0.32 1.58 -0.58
C SER A 64 -0.01 1.33 -2.04
N ASN A 65 0.64 0.20 -2.32
CA ASN A 65 0.84 -0.32 -3.68
C ASN A 65 -0.25 -1.34 -4.07
N LYS A 66 -1.28 -1.51 -3.24
CA LYS A 66 -2.37 -2.46 -3.41
C LYS A 66 -3.67 -1.73 -3.72
N SER A 67 -4.53 -2.37 -4.50
CA SER A 67 -5.86 -1.83 -4.76
C SER A 67 -6.73 -2.01 -3.52
N PHE A 68 -7.82 -1.24 -3.39
CA PHE A 68 -8.74 -1.39 -2.25
C PHE A 68 -9.38 -2.80 -2.19
N LEU A 69 -9.49 -3.49 -3.33
CA LEU A 69 -10.02 -4.85 -3.39
C LEU A 69 -9.09 -5.86 -2.72
N ASP A 70 -7.78 -5.62 -2.78
CA ASP A 70 -6.76 -6.52 -2.23
C ASP A 70 -6.59 -6.34 -0.71
N TRP A 71 -7.21 -5.33 -0.10
CA TRP A 71 -7.11 -5.10 1.35
C TRP A 71 -7.74 -6.24 2.15
N GLY A 72 -8.74 -6.94 1.60
CA GLY A 72 -9.28 -8.14 2.19
C GLY A 72 -8.22 -9.20 2.50
N GLU A 73 -7.34 -9.46 1.54
CA GLU A 73 -6.23 -10.40 1.67
C GLU A 73 -5.16 -9.89 2.65
N ILE A 74 -4.88 -8.57 2.62
CA ILE A 74 -3.89 -7.94 3.51
C ILE A 74 -4.28 -8.10 4.98
N PHE A 75 -5.55 -7.87 5.34
CA PHE A 75 -6.02 -7.97 6.72
C PHE A 75 -6.44 -9.39 7.10
N ASN A 76 -6.47 -10.32 6.14
CA ASN A 76 -6.95 -11.69 6.30
C ASN A 76 -8.36 -11.76 6.94
N ASP A 77 -9.17 -10.72 6.71
CA ASP A 77 -10.53 -10.53 7.23
C ASP A 77 -11.24 -9.48 6.37
N GLN A 78 -12.13 -9.94 5.50
CA GLN A 78 -12.86 -9.08 4.56
C GLN A 78 -13.74 -8.04 5.26
N VAL A 79 -14.35 -8.43 6.39
CA VAL A 79 -15.26 -7.57 7.15
C VAL A 79 -14.48 -6.45 7.80
N LEU A 80 -13.35 -6.78 8.41
CA LEU A 80 -12.47 -5.78 9.04
C LEU A 80 -11.83 -4.87 8.00
N ALA A 81 -11.36 -5.41 6.87
CA ALA A 81 -10.82 -4.62 5.76
C ALA A 81 -11.84 -3.61 5.24
N THR A 82 -13.08 -4.04 5.02
CA THR A 82 -14.18 -3.16 4.58
C THR A 82 -14.44 -2.06 5.60
N ALA A 83 -14.49 -2.41 6.90
CA ALA A 83 -14.71 -1.43 7.97
C ALA A 83 -13.57 -0.40 8.08
N ILE A 84 -12.32 -0.80 7.85
CA ILE A 84 -11.17 0.11 7.81
C ILE A 84 -11.28 1.04 6.60
N LEU A 85 -11.52 0.48 5.42
CA LEU A 85 -11.63 1.23 4.17
C LEU A 85 -12.77 2.24 4.22
N ASP A 86 -13.92 1.86 4.75
CA ASP A 86 -15.07 2.75 4.95
C ASP A 86 -14.67 4.03 5.71
N ARG A 87 -13.96 3.87 6.83
CA ARG A 87 -13.49 5.00 7.66
C ARG A 87 -12.39 5.83 6.98
N LEU A 88 -11.49 5.19 6.24
CA LEU A 88 -10.43 5.89 5.52
C LEU A 88 -10.97 6.64 4.29
N LEU A 89 -11.97 6.09 3.61
CA LEU A 89 -12.49 6.61 2.34
C LEU A 89 -13.62 7.62 2.50
N HIS A 90 -14.32 7.62 3.64
CA HIS A 90 -15.43 8.56 3.87
C HIS A 90 -15.00 10.03 3.77
N HIS A 91 -13.87 10.39 4.37
CA HIS A 91 -13.33 11.76 4.36
C HIS A 91 -11.88 11.80 3.83
N SER A 92 -11.65 11.27 2.63
CA SER A 92 -10.32 11.33 2.00
C SER A 92 -10.32 11.77 0.55
N THR A 93 -9.15 12.21 0.13
CA THR A 93 -8.83 12.44 -1.28
C THR A 93 -7.94 11.29 -1.75
N THR A 94 -8.45 10.49 -2.68
CA THR A 94 -7.70 9.37 -3.25
C THR A 94 -6.83 9.85 -4.40
N LEU A 95 -5.53 9.57 -4.32
CA LEU A 95 -4.56 9.91 -5.37
C LEU A 95 -4.05 8.62 -5.99
N ASN A 96 -4.51 8.34 -7.21
CA ASN A 96 -4.10 7.13 -7.93
C ASN A 96 -2.85 7.43 -8.77
N VAL A 97 -1.69 7.03 -8.27
CA VAL A 97 -0.39 7.31 -8.89
C VAL A 97 -0.08 6.24 -9.94
N LYS A 98 0.07 6.66 -11.20
CA LYS A 98 0.45 5.81 -12.33
C LYS A 98 1.75 6.33 -12.95
N GLY A 99 2.63 5.41 -13.36
CA GLY A 99 3.87 5.77 -14.06
C GLY A 99 5.01 4.77 -13.82
N GLU A 100 6.08 4.90 -14.59
CA GLU A 100 7.29 4.11 -14.39
C GLU A 100 7.93 4.44 -13.02
N SER A 101 8.57 3.43 -12.41
CA SER A 101 9.31 3.62 -11.16
C SER A 101 10.39 4.68 -11.32
N TYR A 102 10.33 5.72 -10.48
CA TYR A 102 11.36 6.76 -10.47
C TYR A 102 12.74 6.18 -10.15
N ARG A 103 12.80 5.16 -9.28
CA ARG A 103 14.04 4.43 -8.97
C ARG A 103 14.65 3.77 -10.20
N LEU A 104 13.82 3.24 -11.09
CA LEU A 104 14.27 2.64 -12.35
C LEU A 104 14.78 3.71 -13.32
N LYS A 105 14.08 4.85 -13.41
CA LYS A 105 14.49 5.99 -14.25
C LYS A 105 15.86 6.54 -13.85
N GLU A 106 16.11 6.70 -12.54
CA GLU A 106 17.41 7.15 -12.04
C GLU A 106 18.52 6.11 -12.29
N LYS A 107 18.23 4.81 -12.13
CA LYS A 107 19.19 3.75 -12.48
C LYS A 107 19.51 3.70 -13.99
N ARG A 108 18.51 3.94 -14.86
CA ARG A 108 18.73 4.08 -16.31
C ARG A 108 19.62 5.28 -16.63
N LYS A 109 19.39 6.44 -15.96
CA LYS A 109 20.25 7.63 -16.12
C LYS A 109 21.68 7.41 -15.60
N ALA A 110 21.82 6.67 -14.50
CA ALA A 110 23.12 6.32 -13.92
C ALA A 110 23.90 5.23 -14.69
N GLY A 111 23.39 4.78 -15.85
CA GLY A 111 24.05 3.78 -16.69
C GLY A 111 24.02 2.35 -16.16
N LEU A 112 23.30 2.09 -15.06
CA LEU A 112 23.19 0.77 -14.43
C LEU A 112 22.27 -0.19 -15.20
N PHE A 113 21.43 0.35 -16.09
CA PHE A 113 20.77 -0.43 -17.14
C PHE A 113 21.45 -0.08 -18.46
N GLY A 114 22.31 -0.99 -18.95
CA GLY A 114 22.89 -0.88 -20.27
C GLY A 114 21.81 -0.77 -21.33
N ARG A 115 22.10 -0.05 -22.43
CA ARG A 115 21.29 -0.04 -23.65
C ARG A 115 21.19 -1.48 -24.18
N GLY A 116 20.18 -2.23 -23.74
CA GLY A 116 19.83 -3.56 -24.26
C GLY A 116 18.58 -3.46 -25.14
N PRO A 117 18.56 -4.09 -26.33
CA PRO A 117 17.50 -3.88 -27.30
C PRO A 117 16.28 -4.74 -26.92
N VAL A 118 15.20 -4.11 -26.47
CA VAL A 118 13.88 -4.78 -26.37
C VAL A 118 12.85 -3.92 -27.05
N GLN A 119 13.06 -3.66 -28.34
CA GLN A 119 12.03 -3.11 -29.21
C GLN A 119 12.29 -3.49 -30.68
N LYS A 120 12.43 -4.79 -30.97
CA LYS A 120 12.40 -5.29 -32.36
C LYS A 120 12.01 -6.77 -32.48
N ALA A 121 11.02 -7.23 -31.70
CA ALA A 121 10.51 -8.61 -31.78
C ALA A 121 8.97 -8.69 -31.91
N LEU A 122 8.30 -7.62 -32.33
CA LEU A 122 6.84 -7.60 -32.53
C LEU A 122 6.45 -7.02 -33.90
N ALA A 123 7.36 -7.09 -34.88
CA ALA A 123 7.09 -6.64 -36.26
C ALA A 123 7.78 -7.57 -37.26
N THR A 124 7.55 -8.87 -37.15
CA THR A 124 7.84 -9.87 -38.18
C THR A 124 6.87 -11.05 -38.00
N ASP A 125 5.59 -10.81 -38.24
CA ASP A 125 4.62 -11.89 -38.51
C ASP A 125 3.50 -11.43 -39.47
N GLU A 126 3.77 -10.40 -40.28
CA GLU A 126 2.95 -10.02 -41.42
C GLU A 126 3.86 -9.82 -42.63
N LYS A 127 4.28 -10.94 -43.24
CA LYS A 127 4.58 -11.07 -44.68
C LYS A 127 5.21 -12.45 -44.94
N GLU A 128 4.36 -13.46 -45.10
CA GLU A 128 4.61 -14.52 -46.09
C GLU A 128 3.32 -15.34 -46.30
N ALA A 129 2.55 -14.94 -47.30
CA ALA A 129 1.68 -15.86 -48.04
C ALA A 129 1.91 -15.55 -49.52
N PRO A 130 2.66 -16.37 -50.27
CA PRO A 130 2.62 -16.31 -51.71
C PRO A 130 1.38 -17.05 -52.20
N ALA A 131 0.58 -16.34 -53.00
CA ALA A 131 -0.45 -16.95 -53.83
C ALA A 131 0.21 -17.77 -54.94
N THR A 132 -0.23 -19.02 -55.13
CA THR A 132 -0.28 -19.66 -56.45
C THR A 132 -1.37 -20.74 -56.47
N SER A 133 -2.34 -20.49 -57.37
CA SER A 133 -3.12 -21.40 -58.23
C SER A 133 -3.94 -22.55 -57.64
#